data_AF-A0A3N4ID17-F1
#
_entry.id   AF-A0A3N4ID17-F1
#
_cell.length_a   1.000
_cell.length_b   1.000
_cell.length_c   1.000
_cell.angle_alpha   90.00
_cell.angle_beta   90.00
_cell.angle_gamma   90.00
#
_symmetry.space_group_name_H-M   'P 1'
#
loop_
_entity.id
_entity.type
_entity.pdbx_description
1 polymer ?
#
loop_
_entity_poly.entity_id
_entity_poly.type
_entity_poly.pdbx_seq_one_letter_code
_entity_poly.pdbx_strand_id
1 'polypeptide(L)'
;MTAVYTLRPVPGHIGQPAPNGRQQLWERNINRLLLKEALPSEDNFENADCFFSYVEELPISLAHDMKRLIIAMRNREIEAEDAVWRADVMLMPEHDRVFDEFCKIIRDSKTKEGLFACIEAMEDQDEGDRIETLERDVKGLRREVKELEESLVVSDKHEDVLKREIERLRQFEDEAQALRAELRDMEDLKRRLKELEDASKVSERNEEVLTSEIERLRRSEVEVQDLRTEKRYLENHNKRLIKDNVDLKQRLAMVRFVVGTELAQEEVLVQTPANRKRSHSIAVEFDDEASEVEREPKRFQFGCKEQKRQQEGQENYELLESVPRKLADWDEDRRAFFAASEYWNKMMDHQNILQL
;
A
#
# COMPACT_ATOMS: atom_id res chain seq x y z
N MET A 1 -65.70 7.75 -38.15
CA MET A 1 -66.51 7.94 -36.93
C MET A 1 -66.67 6.59 -36.26
N THR A 2 -65.78 6.28 -35.32
CA THR A 2 -65.74 5.00 -34.60
C THR A 2 -66.47 5.18 -33.28
N ALA A 3 -67.61 4.51 -33.11
CA ALA A 3 -68.40 4.56 -31.90
C ALA A 3 -67.69 3.77 -30.79
N VAL A 4 -67.25 4.48 -29.75
CA VAL A 4 -66.73 3.91 -28.51
C VAL A 4 -67.93 3.56 -27.64
N TYR A 5 -68.24 2.27 -27.49
CA TYR A 5 -69.22 1.80 -26.53
C TYR A 5 -68.60 1.77 -25.14
N THR A 6 -68.88 2.78 -24.32
CA THR A 6 -68.62 2.76 -22.88
C THR A 6 -69.67 1.88 -22.21
N LEU A 7 -69.28 0.67 -21.79
CA LEU A 7 -70.08 -0.17 -20.91
C LEU A 7 -70.23 0.54 -19.55
N ARG A 8 -71.46 0.93 -19.21
CA ARG A 8 -71.79 1.42 -17.86
C ARG A 8 -71.70 0.26 -16.86
N PRO A 9 -71.11 0.47 -15.68
CA PRO A 9 -71.17 -0.51 -14.60
C PRO A 9 -72.61 -0.61 -14.08
N VAL A 10 -73.07 -1.85 -13.92
CA VAL A 10 -74.36 -2.19 -13.32
C VAL A 10 -74.33 -1.79 -11.83
N PRO A 11 -75.35 -1.11 -11.28
CA PRO A 11 -75.37 -0.73 -9.88
C PRO A 11 -75.43 -1.98 -9.00
N GLY A 12 -74.44 -2.12 -8.12
CA GLY A 12 -74.29 -3.27 -7.23
C GLY A 12 -75.36 -3.34 -6.14
N HIS A 13 -75.84 -4.56 -5.91
CA HIS A 13 -76.50 -4.94 -4.66
C HIS A 13 -75.50 -4.85 -3.50
N ILE A 14 -75.56 -3.75 -2.76
CA ILE A 14 -74.82 -3.56 -1.51
C ILE A 14 -75.59 -4.32 -0.43
N GLY A 15 -75.00 -5.39 0.11
CA GLY A 15 -75.48 -5.98 1.36
C GLY A 15 -75.51 -7.51 1.45
N GLN A 16 -75.15 -8.25 0.40
CA GLN A 16 -74.96 -9.70 0.57
C GLN A 16 -73.56 -9.98 1.15
N PRO A 17 -73.44 -10.75 2.24
CA PRO A 17 -72.14 -11.24 2.70
C PRO A 17 -71.47 -11.97 1.53
N ALA A 18 -70.16 -11.78 1.36
CA ALA A 18 -69.40 -12.51 0.35
C ALA A 18 -69.78 -14.00 0.47
N PRO A 19 -70.34 -14.62 -0.59
CA PRO A 19 -70.79 -16.00 -0.52
C PRO A 19 -69.61 -16.85 -0.03
N ASN A 20 -69.86 -17.71 0.94
CA ASN A 20 -68.84 -18.63 1.44
C ASN A 20 -68.28 -19.44 0.25
N GLY A 21 -67.03 -19.91 0.33
CA GLY A 21 -66.36 -20.58 -0.81
C GLY A 21 -67.21 -21.68 -1.45
N ARG A 22 -68.00 -22.39 -0.65
CA ARG A 22 -69.01 -23.37 -1.10
C ARG A 22 -70.14 -22.77 -1.95
N GLN A 23 -70.73 -21.63 -1.59
CA GLN A 23 -71.75 -20.95 -2.43
C GLN A 23 -71.16 -20.45 -3.74
N GLN A 24 -69.93 -19.92 -3.74
CA GLN A 24 -69.28 -19.46 -4.97
C GLN A 24 -68.99 -20.61 -5.94
N LEU A 25 -68.50 -21.75 -5.41
CA LEU A 25 -68.32 -22.99 -6.17
C LEU A 25 -69.65 -23.51 -6.72
N TRP A 26 -70.70 -23.53 -5.90
CA TRP A 26 -72.05 -23.94 -6.32
C TRP A 26 -72.62 -23.05 -7.43
N GLU A 27 -72.56 -21.72 -7.29
CA GLU A 27 -73.03 -20.77 -8.32
C GLU A 27 -72.21 -20.87 -9.60
N ARG A 28 -70.89 -21.06 -9.50
CA ARG A 28 -69.99 -21.19 -10.66
C ARG A 28 -70.22 -22.51 -11.40
N ASN A 29 -70.46 -23.60 -10.68
CA ASN A 29 -70.79 -24.91 -11.24
C ASN A 29 -72.19 -24.91 -11.88
N ILE A 30 -73.19 -24.30 -11.23
CA ILE A 30 -74.51 -24.11 -11.83
C ILE A 30 -74.41 -23.30 -13.12
N ASN A 31 -73.67 -22.19 -13.14
CA ASN A 31 -73.50 -21.36 -14.34
C ASN A 31 -72.78 -22.10 -15.48
N ARG A 32 -71.84 -23.02 -15.16
CA ARG A 32 -71.18 -23.89 -16.15
C ARG A 32 -72.08 -25.03 -16.64
N LEU A 33 -72.91 -25.60 -15.76
CA LEU A 33 -73.85 -26.67 -16.11
C LEU A 33 -75.07 -26.12 -16.90
N LEU A 34 -75.46 -24.88 -16.62
CA LEU A 34 -76.43 -24.11 -17.42
C LEU A 34 -75.97 -23.96 -18.89
N LEU A 35 -74.65 -23.93 -19.14
CA LEU A 35 -74.08 -23.91 -20.49
C LEU A 35 -74.01 -25.31 -21.14
N LYS A 36 -74.12 -26.40 -20.37
CA LYS A 36 -74.02 -27.80 -20.84
C LYS A 36 -75.40 -28.49 -21.01
N GLU A 37 -76.52 -27.78 -20.81
CA GLU A 37 -77.92 -28.29 -20.90
C GLU A 37 -78.29 -29.49 -19.99
N ALA A 38 -77.39 -29.96 -19.12
CA ALA A 38 -77.65 -31.00 -18.13
C ALA A 38 -77.45 -30.42 -16.72
N LEU A 39 -78.56 -30.04 -16.06
CA LEU A 39 -78.53 -29.62 -14.66
C LEU A 39 -78.79 -30.84 -13.76
N PRO A 40 -77.82 -31.30 -12.98
CA PRO A 40 -78.10 -32.21 -11.87
C PRO A 40 -79.04 -31.52 -10.88
N SER A 41 -80.01 -32.25 -10.33
CA SER A 41 -80.80 -31.76 -9.20
C SER A 41 -79.93 -31.69 -7.95
N GLU A 42 -80.38 -30.93 -6.94
CA GLU A 42 -79.74 -30.87 -5.62
C GLU A 42 -79.54 -32.28 -5.04
N ASP A 43 -80.55 -33.15 -5.15
CA ASP A 43 -80.46 -34.56 -4.76
C ASP A 43 -79.33 -35.33 -5.47
N ASN A 44 -79.01 -34.99 -6.73
CA ASN A 44 -77.93 -35.66 -7.46
C ASN A 44 -76.56 -35.25 -6.90
N PHE A 45 -76.42 -34.00 -6.45
CA PHE A 45 -75.23 -33.53 -5.76
C PHE A 45 -75.11 -34.17 -4.39
N GLU A 46 -76.18 -34.24 -3.61
CA GLU A 46 -76.15 -34.88 -2.29
C GLU A 46 -75.80 -36.37 -2.38
N ASN A 47 -76.35 -37.08 -3.38
CA ASN A 47 -76.00 -38.48 -3.63
C ASN A 47 -74.53 -38.65 -4.04
N ALA A 48 -74.01 -37.75 -4.87
CA ALA A 48 -72.60 -37.75 -5.26
C ALA A 48 -71.66 -37.41 -4.09
N ASP A 49 -72.03 -36.45 -3.24
CA ASP A 49 -71.29 -36.04 -2.05
C ASP A 49 -71.26 -37.16 -0.99
N CYS A 50 -72.41 -37.83 -0.78
CA CYS A 50 -72.48 -39.04 0.05
C CYS A 50 -71.57 -40.15 -0.49
N PHE A 51 -71.54 -40.33 -1.81
CA PHE A 51 -70.64 -41.29 -2.43
C PHE A 51 -69.16 -40.94 -2.24
N PHE A 52 -68.78 -39.68 -2.43
CA PHE A 52 -67.40 -39.26 -2.17
C PHE A 52 -67.01 -39.39 -0.70
N SER A 53 -67.94 -39.22 0.23
CA SER A 53 -67.71 -39.51 1.65
C SER A 53 -67.34 -40.98 1.86
N TYR A 54 -68.00 -41.92 1.17
CA TYR A 54 -67.62 -43.34 1.21
C TYR A 54 -66.28 -43.62 0.52
N VAL A 55 -65.97 -42.91 -0.56
CA VAL A 55 -64.66 -43.02 -1.23
C VAL A 55 -63.53 -42.50 -0.34
N GLU A 56 -63.78 -41.49 0.50
CA GLU A 56 -62.80 -40.95 1.45
C GLU A 56 -62.50 -41.88 2.63
N GLU A 57 -63.42 -42.80 2.96
CA GLU A 57 -63.19 -43.86 3.96
C GLU A 57 -62.26 -44.97 3.43
N LEU A 58 -62.02 -45.04 2.12
CA LEU A 58 -61.12 -46.01 1.51
C LEU A 58 -59.64 -45.68 1.82
N PRO A 59 -58.72 -46.66 1.71
CA PRO A 59 -57.30 -46.39 1.70
C PRO A 59 -56.94 -45.32 0.66
N ILE A 60 -56.03 -44.39 1.01
CA ILE A 60 -55.70 -43.20 0.21
C ILE A 60 -55.39 -43.54 -1.26
N SER A 61 -54.66 -44.63 -1.51
CA SER A 61 -54.35 -45.08 -2.87
C SER A 61 -55.60 -45.47 -3.64
N LEU A 62 -56.52 -46.19 -2.99
CA LEU A 62 -57.76 -46.69 -3.59
C LEU A 62 -58.77 -45.56 -3.82
N ALA A 63 -58.86 -44.61 -2.88
CA ALA A 63 -59.65 -43.39 -3.03
C ALA A 63 -59.17 -42.56 -4.23
N HIS A 64 -57.85 -42.45 -4.42
CA HIS A 64 -57.26 -41.75 -5.56
C HIS A 64 -57.55 -42.47 -6.88
N ASP A 65 -57.40 -43.79 -6.92
CA ASP A 65 -57.67 -44.57 -8.12
C ASP A 65 -59.17 -44.55 -8.49
N MET A 66 -60.07 -44.53 -7.51
CA MET A 66 -61.51 -44.30 -7.74
C MET A 66 -61.78 -42.90 -8.32
N LYS A 67 -61.18 -41.85 -7.76
CA LYS A 67 -61.32 -40.48 -8.31
C LYS A 67 -60.80 -40.41 -9.75
N ARG A 68 -59.66 -41.03 -10.04
CA ARG A 68 -59.08 -41.13 -11.40
C ARG A 68 -60.00 -41.88 -12.36
N LEU A 69 -60.60 -42.97 -11.92
CA LEU A 69 -61.54 -43.75 -12.73
C LEU A 69 -62.74 -42.90 -13.13
N ILE A 70 -63.29 -42.13 -12.19
CA ILE A 70 -64.43 -41.24 -12.44
C ILE A 70 -64.02 -40.09 -13.37
N ILE A 71 -62.83 -39.52 -13.20
CA ILE A 71 -62.27 -38.48 -14.10
C ILE A 71 -62.13 -39.04 -15.52
N ALA A 72 -61.54 -40.23 -15.68
CA ALA A 72 -61.38 -40.87 -16.99
C ALA A 72 -62.74 -41.09 -17.66
N MET A 73 -63.75 -41.50 -16.88
CA MET A 73 -65.11 -41.68 -17.37
C MET A 73 -65.77 -40.34 -17.75
N ARG A 74 -65.59 -39.28 -16.95
CA ARG A 74 -66.04 -37.91 -17.27
C ARG A 74 -65.45 -37.42 -18.59
N ASN A 75 -64.15 -37.63 -18.78
CA ASN A 75 -63.41 -37.24 -19.96
C ASN A 75 -63.74 -38.11 -21.19
N ARG A 76 -64.59 -39.15 -21.03
CA ARG A 76 -64.94 -40.13 -22.06
C ARG A 76 -63.74 -40.92 -22.57
N GLU A 77 -62.73 -41.11 -21.72
CA GLU A 77 -61.58 -41.99 -21.97
C GLU A 77 -61.96 -43.46 -21.78
N ILE A 78 -62.97 -43.71 -20.94
CA ILE A 78 -63.57 -45.03 -20.69
C ILE A 78 -65.08 -44.92 -20.68
N GLU A 79 -65.76 -45.97 -21.14
CA GLU A 79 -67.21 -46.09 -21.07
C GLU A 79 -67.69 -46.48 -19.66
N ALA A 80 -68.98 -46.28 -19.39
CA ALA A 80 -69.56 -46.53 -18.07
C ALA A 80 -69.46 -48.01 -17.66
N GLU A 81 -69.68 -48.93 -18.58
CA GLU A 81 -69.58 -50.37 -18.34
C GLU A 81 -68.14 -50.81 -18.02
N ASP A 82 -67.17 -50.24 -18.73
CA ASP A 82 -65.74 -50.48 -18.47
C ASP A 82 -65.32 -49.89 -17.11
N ALA A 83 -65.87 -48.73 -16.74
CA ALA A 83 -65.64 -48.14 -15.43
C ALA A 83 -66.21 -49.02 -14.31
N VAL A 84 -67.42 -49.57 -14.48
CA VAL A 84 -68.00 -50.52 -13.52
C VAL A 84 -67.13 -51.76 -13.39
N TRP A 85 -66.67 -52.34 -14.49
CA TRP A 85 -65.78 -53.51 -14.44
C TRP A 85 -64.45 -53.22 -13.74
N ARG A 86 -63.83 -52.06 -14.01
CA ARG A 86 -62.59 -51.65 -13.33
C ARG A 86 -62.80 -51.37 -11.85
N ALA A 87 -63.95 -50.81 -11.47
CA ALA A 87 -64.31 -50.61 -10.08
C ALA A 87 -64.51 -51.95 -9.35
N ASP A 88 -65.14 -52.94 -9.98
CA ASP A 88 -65.34 -54.30 -9.41
C ASP A 88 -64.01 -54.99 -9.11
N VAL A 89 -63.05 -54.91 -10.04
CA VAL A 89 -61.72 -55.51 -9.87
C VAL A 89 -60.91 -54.76 -8.79
N MET A 90 -61.08 -53.45 -8.70
CA MET A 90 -60.30 -52.59 -7.81
C MET A 90 -60.84 -52.58 -6.38
N LEU A 91 -62.16 -52.54 -6.24
CA LEU A 91 -62.87 -52.59 -4.96
C LEU A 91 -63.02 -54.05 -4.58
N MET A 92 -62.05 -54.56 -3.81
CA MET A 92 -62.10 -55.88 -3.19
C MET A 92 -63.44 -56.10 -2.45
N PRO A 93 -63.85 -57.36 -2.16
CA PRO A 93 -65.14 -57.66 -1.50
C PRO A 93 -65.37 -56.94 -0.16
N GLU A 94 -64.30 -56.45 0.45
CA GLU A 94 -64.30 -55.64 1.67
C GLU A 94 -64.96 -54.25 1.47
N HIS A 95 -65.16 -53.83 0.23
CA HIS A 95 -65.68 -52.53 -0.17
C HIS A 95 -66.95 -52.62 -1.05
N ASP A 96 -67.69 -53.74 -0.98
CA ASP A 96 -68.92 -53.98 -1.74
C ASP A 96 -69.92 -52.83 -1.65
N ARG A 97 -70.03 -52.20 -0.47
CA ARG A 97 -70.92 -51.04 -0.27
C ARG A 97 -70.58 -49.85 -1.17
N VAL A 98 -69.30 -49.57 -1.36
CA VAL A 98 -68.85 -48.46 -2.23
C VAL A 98 -69.08 -48.83 -3.69
N PHE A 99 -68.84 -50.09 -4.04
CA PHE A 99 -69.10 -50.60 -5.38
C PHE A 99 -70.59 -50.57 -5.76
N ASP A 100 -71.48 -50.94 -4.84
CA ASP A 100 -72.93 -50.92 -5.04
C ASP A 100 -73.45 -49.50 -5.27
N GLU A 101 -73.03 -48.54 -4.43
CA GLU A 101 -73.40 -47.13 -4.60
C GLU A 101 -72.79 -46.54 -5.88
N PHE A 102 -71.56 -46.92 -6.24
CA PHE A 102 -70.96 -46.55 -7.54
C PHE A 102 -71.83 -47.06 -8.70
N CYS A 103 -72.17 -48.34 -8.73
CA CYS A 103 -73.01 -48.93 -9.77
C CYS A 103 -74.38 -48.24 -9.89
N LYS A 104 -74.99 -47.91 -8.74
CA LYS A 104 -76.28 -47.20 -8.68
C LYS A 104 -76.18 -45.79 -9.28
N ILE A 105 -75.14 -45.04 -8.94
CA ILE A 105 -74.91 -43.66 -9.43
C ILE A 105 -74.61 -43.65 -10.94
N ILE A 106 -73.86 -44.63 -11.43
CA ILE A 106 -73.40 -44.69 -12.82
C ILE A 106 -74.53 -45.09 -13.79
N ARG A 107 -75.45 -45.95 -13.35
CA ARG A 107 -76.58 -46.44 -14.15
C ARG A 107 -77.65 -45.38 -14.41
N ASP A 108 -77.77 -44.38 -13.53
CA ASP A 108 -78.65 -43.23 -13.76
C ASP A 108 -77.86 -42.04 -14.31
N SER A 109 -78.23 -41.63 -15.54
CA SER A 109 -77.58 -40.51 -16.23
C SER A 109 -77.63 -39.22 -15.43
N LYS A 110 -78.65 -39.00 -14.59
CA LYS A 110 -78.80 -37.75 -13.83
C LYS A 110 -77.89 -37.70 -12.61
N THR A 111 -77.76 -38.81 -11.89
CA THR A 111 -76.83 -38.94 -10.75
C THR A 111 -75.37 -38.95 -11.21
N LYS A 112 -75.09 -39.52 -12.39
CA LYS A 112 -73.77 -39.47 -13.03
C LYS A 112 -73.29 -38.04 -13.29
N GLU A 113 -74.15 -37.16 -13.78
CA GLU A 113 -73.80 -35.74 -13.96
C GLU A 113 -73.54 -35.04 -12.62
N GLY A 114 -74.25 -35.41 -11.55
CA GLY A 114 -73.95 -34.94 -10.19
C GLY A 114 -72.55 -35.36 -9.73
N LEU A 115 -72.15 -36.60 -10.01
CA LEU A 115 -70.80 -37.11 -9.72
C LEU A 115 -69.72 -36.32 -10.45
N PHE A 116 -69.92 -36.01 -11.73
CA PHE A 116 -68.98 -35.20 -12.51
C PHE A 116 -68.88 -33.77 -12.01
N ALA A 117 -70.00 -33.16 -11.65
CA ALA A 117 -70.01 -31.82 -11.09
C ALA A 117 -69.31 -31.74 -9.72
N CYS A 118 -69.42 -32.78 -8.88
CA CYS A 118 -68.66 -32.89 -7.64
C CYS A 118 -67.15 -32.99 -7.91
N ILE A 119 -66.71 -33.82 -8.86
CA ILE A 119 -65.28 -33.88 -9.21
C ILE A 119 -64.75 -32.56 -9.76
N GLU A 120 -65.49 -31.90 -10.65
CA GLU A 120 -65.10 -30.57 -11.16
C GLU A 120 -64.97 -29.56 -10.01
N ALA A 121 -65.87 -29.60 -9.01
CA ALA A 121 -65.77 -28.76 -7.81
C ALA A 121 -64.52 -29.03 -6.97
N MET A 122 -64.17 -30.31 -6.80
CA MET A 122 -62.97 -30.71 -6.05
C MET A 122 -61.69 -30.29 -6.77
N GLU A 123 -61.60 -30.48 -8.09
CA GLU A 123 -60.46 -30.04 -8.90
C GLU A 123 -60.29 -28.50 -8.87
N ASP A 124 -61.40 -27.76 -8.97
CA ASP A 124 -61.39 -26.29 -8.87
C ASP A 124 -60.93 -25.81 -7.48
N GLN A 125 -61.30 -26.54 -6.41
CA GLN A 125 -60.86 -26.24 -5.05
C GLN A 125 -59.36 -26.54 -4.85
N ASP A 126 -58.89 -27.71 -5.29
CA ASP A 126 -57.48 -28.11 -5.20
C ASP A 126 -56.57 -27.12 -5.97
N GLU A 127 -56.99 -26.69 -7.15
CA GLU A 127 -56.27 -25.69 -7.94
C GLU A 127 -56.30 -24.31 -7.25
N GLY A 128 -57.42 -23.94 -6.61
CA GLY A 128 -57.53 -22.73 -5.80
C GLY A 128 -56.54 -22.73 -4.63
N ASP A 129 -56.50 -23.80 -3.85
CA ASP A 129 -55.60 -23.96 -2.70
C ASP A 129 -54.12 -23.96 -3.13
N ARG A 130 -53.83 -24.56 -4.30
CA ARG A 130 -52.51 -24.54 -4.93
C ARG A 130 -52.10 -23.14 -5.35
N ILE A 131 -52.98 -22.40 -6.02
CA ILE A 131 -52.72 -21.01 -6.42
C ILE A 131 -52.45 -20.16 -5.18
N GLU A 132 -53.28 -20.27 -4.14
CA GLU A 132 -53.08 -19.50 -2.91
C GLU A 132 -51.73 -19.81 -2.26
N THR A 133 -51.31 -21.08 -2.28
CA THR A 133 -50.01 -21.50 -1.75
C THR A 133 -48.86 -20.93 -2.58
N LEU A 134 -48.96 -20.99 -3.91
CA LEU A 134 -47.96 -20.40 -4.80
C LEU A 134 -47.89 -18.87 -4.65
N GLU A 135 -49.02 -18.19 -4.45
CA GLU A 135 -49.05 -16.75 -4.18
C GLU A 135 -48.35 -16.40 -2.86
N ARG A 136 -48.57 -17.19 -1.81
CA ARG A 136 -47.86 -17.04 -0.53
C ARG A 136 -46.35 -17.22 -0.70
N ASP A 137 -45.91 -18.23 -1.46
CA ASP A 137 -44.51 -18.51 -1.71
C ASP A 137 -43.84 -17.40 -2.55
N VAL A 138 -44.50 -16.97 -3.63
CA VAL A 138 -44.02 -15.85 -4.46
C VAL A 138 -43.90 -14.58 -3.63
N LYS A 139 -44.84 -14.32 -2.72
CA LYS A 139 -44.76 -13.19 -1.79
C LYS A 139 -43.59 -13.36 -0.81
N GLY A 140 -43.33 -14.58 -0.34
CA GLY A 140 -42.14 -14.94 0.45
C GLY A 140 -40.85 -14.59 -0.27
N LEU A 141 -40.66 -15.15 -1.46
CA LEU A 141 -39.47 -14.96 -2.29
C LEU A 141 -39.24 -13.48 -2.65
N ARG A 142 -40.31 -12.72 -2.93
CA ARG A 142 -40.17 -11.27 -3.19
C ARG A 142 -39.65 -10.49 -1.99
N ARG A 143 -39.98 -10.90 -0.75
CA ARG A 143 -39.40 -10.27 0.45
C ARG A 143 -37.93 -10.62 0.60
N GLU A 144 -37.58 -11.88 0.43
CA GLU A 144 -36.19 -12.35 0.51
C GLU A 144 -35.29 -11.67 -0.53
N VAL A 145 -35.76 -11.56 -1.79
CA VAL A 145 -35.05 -10.81 -2.83
C VAL A 145 -34.80 -9.37 -2.41
N LYS A 146 -35.80 -8.70 -1.82
CA LYS A 146 -35.65 -7.32 -1.34
C LYS A 146 -34.65 -7.22 -0.18
N GLU A 147 -34.67 -8.15 0.77
CA GLU A 147 -33.70 -8.20 1.86
C GLU A 147 -32.27 -8.42 1.35
N LEU A 148 -32.10 -9.28 0.35
CA LEU A 148 -30.80 -9.51 -0.30
C LEU A 148 -30.31 -8.27 -1.07
N GLU A 149 -31.19 -7.56 -1.77
CA GLU A 149 -30.86 -6.29 -2.43
C GLU A 149 -30.42 -5.22 -1.42
N GLU A 150 -31.11 -5.09 -0.30
CA GLU A 150 -30.73 -4.18 0.80
C GLU A 150 -29.37 -4.57 1.41
N SER A 151 -29.13 -5.86 1.61
CA SER A 151 -27.85 -6.38 2.09
C SER A 151 -26.70 -6.12 1.11
N LEU A 152 -26.95 -6.24 -0.20
CA LEU A 152 -25.95 -5.97 -1.24
C LEU A 152 -25.52 -4.50 -1.20
N VAL A 153 -26.47 -3.57 -1.09
CA VAL A 153 -26.18 -2.13 -0.97
C VAL A 153 -25.33 -1.82 0.27
N VAL A 154 -25.57 -2.51 1.38
CA VAL A 154 -24.75 -2.37 2.59
C VAL A 154 -23.35 -2.94 2.37
N SER A 155 -23.23 -4.07 1.68
CA SER A 155 -21.94 -4.68 1.33
C SER A 155 -21.11 -3.76 0.43
N ASP A 156 -21.71 -3.18 -0.61
CA ASP A 156 -21.02 -2.27 -1.54
C ASP A 156 -20.48 -1.03 -0.80
N LYS A 157 -21.25 -0.47 0.14
CA LYS A 157 -20.79 0.65 0.98
C LYS A 157 -19.58 0.27 1.85
N HIS A 158 -19.57 -0.94 2.40
CA HIS A 158 -18.42 -1.42 3.17
C HIS A 158 -17.19 -1.62 2.28
N GLU A 159 -17.37 -2.15 1.07
CA GLU A 159 -16.29 -2.30 0.10
C GLU A 159 -15.65 -0.94 -0.25
N ASP A 160 -16.47 0.09 -0.47
CA ASP A 160 -15.98 1.44 -0.75
C ASP A 160 -15.20 2.04 0.44
N VAL A 161 -15.64 1.79 1.67
CA VAL A 161 -14.91 2.22 2.88
C VAL A 161 -13.56 1.51 2.96
N LEU A 162 -13.52 0.20 2.73
CA LEU A 162 -12.28 -0.58 2.77
C LEU A 162 -11.31 -0.15 1.66
N LYS A 163 -11.79 0.14 0.45
CA LYS A 163 -10.96 0.68 -0.65
C LYS A 163 -10.30 2.00 -0.26
N ARG A 164 -11.06 2.92 0.37
CA ARG A 164 -10.51 4.20 0.84
C ARG A 164 -9.47 4.02 1.94
N GLU A 165 -9.69 3.07 2.85
CA GLU A 165 -8.72 2.81 3.93
C GLU A 165 -7.43 2.17 3.40
N ILE A 166 -7.53 1.27 2.41
CA ILE A 166 -6.36 0.72 1.71
C ILE A 166 -5.54 1.84 1.06
N GLU A 167 -6.20 2.79 0.39
CA GLU A 167 -5.51 3.91 -0.24
C GLU A 167 -4.81 4.82 0.78
N ARG A 168 -5.47 5.10 1.92
CA ARG A 168 -4.84 5.82 3.04
C ARG A 168 -3.61 5.08 3.57
N LEU A 169 -3.70 3.76 3.75
CA LEU A 169 -2.57 2.96 4.24
C LEU A 169 -1.40 2.95 3.25
N ARG A 170 -1.66 2.96 1.95
CA ARG A 170 -0.61 3.11 0.92
C ARG A 170 0.09 4.45 1.00
N GLN A 171 -0.67 5.54 1.14
CA GLN A 171 -0.10 6.88 1.31
C GLN A 171 0.80 6.94 2.56
N PHE A 172 0.34 6.35 3.66
CA PHE A 172 1.14 6.27 4.89
C PHE A 172 2.41 5.42 4.72
N GLU A 173 2.34 4.33 3.94
CA GLU A 173 3.51 3.52 3.62
C GLU A 173 4.54 4.31 2.79
N ASP A 174 4.09 5.07 1.78
CA ASP A 174 4.95 5.92 0.96
C ASP A 174 5.62 7.02 1.79
N GLU A 175 4.87 7.68 2.67
CA GLU A 175 5.41 8.67 3.62
C GLU A 175 6.44 8.05 4.57
N ALA A 176 6.16 6.85 5.11
CA ALA A 176 7.10 6.15 5.97
C ALA A 176 8.39 5.74 5.22
N GLN A 177 8.28 5.37 3.93
CA GLN A 177 9.44 5.08 3.10
C GLN A 177 10.27 6.34 2.82
N ALA A 178 9.64 7.47 2.55
CA ALA A 178 10.33 8.76 2.37
C ALA A 178 11.10 9.16 3.64
N LEU A 179 10.46 9.10 4.80
CA LEU A 179 11.12 9.38 6.09
C LEU A 179 12.30 8.45 6.37
N ARG A 180 12.21 7.17 5.99
CA ARG A 180 13.34 6.23 6.09
C ARG A 180 14.49 6.55 5.13
N ALA A 181 14.21 7.14 3.97
CA ALA A 181 15.25 7.61 3.07
C ALA A 181 15.97 8.84 3.67
N GLU A 182 15.22 9.83 4.15
CA GLU A 182 15.76 11.02 4.80
C GLU A 182 16.61 10.67 6.03
N LEU A 183 16.19 9.68 6.82
CA LEU A 183 16.95 9.24 7.99
C LEU A 183 18.30 8.63 7.60
N ARG A 184 18.36 7.88 6.50
CA ARG A 184 19.62 7.36 5.95
C ARG A 184 20.54 8.47 5.47
N ASP A 185 20.00 9.48 4.78
CA ASP A 185 20.77 10.64 4.33
C ASP A 185 21.34 11.43 5.51
N MET A 186 20.56 11.60 6.59
CA MET A 186 21.01 12.20 7.84
C MET A 186 22.14 11.42 8.51
N GLU A 187 22.10 10.09 8.49
CA GLU A 187 23.18 9.24 9.01
C GLU A 187 24.47 9.34 8.18
N ASP A 188 24.35 9.43 6.85
CA ASP A 188 25.49 9.66 5.96
C ASP A 188 26.12 11.04 6.19
N LEU A 189 25.29 12.09 6.38
CA LEU A 189 25.77 13.43 6.72
C LEU A 189 26.50 13.43 8.07
N LYS A 190 25.97 12.73 9.09
CA LYS A 190 26.66 12.58 10.39
C LYS A 190 28.02 11.91 10.24
N ARG A 191 28.13 10.87 9.39
CA ARG A 191 29.41 10.22 9.09
C ARG A 191 30.40 11.19 8.45
N ARG A 192 29.97 11.94 7.43
CA ARG A 192 30.81 12.96 6.77
C ARG A 192 31.26 14.07 7.72
N LEU A 193 30.38 14.53 8.60
CA LEU A 193 30.74 15.53 9.62
C LEU A 193 31.85 15.02 10.54
N LYS A 194 31.78 13.75 10.95
CA LYS A 194 32.83 13.13 11.76
C LYS A 194 34.15 13.03 11.00
N GLU A 195 34.13 12.64 9.73
CA GLU A 195 35.33 12.60 8.89
C GLU A 195 35.98 13.98 8.74
N LEU A 196 35.17 15.03 8.55
CA LEU A 196 35.65 16.41 8.48
C LEU A 196 36.23 16.89 9.82
N GLU A 197 35.61 16.52 10.93
CA GLU A 197 36.12 16.85 12.27
C GLU A 197 37.49 16.17 12.51
N ASP A 198 37.62 14.90 12.16
CA ASP A 198 38.88 14.18 12.28
C ASP A 198 39.96 14.76 11.32
N ALA A 199 39.58 15.14 10.10
CA ALA A 199 40.48 15.82 9.17
C ALA A 199 40.93 17.20 9.69
N SER A 200 40.03 17.97 10.33
CA SER A 200 40.35 19.24 10.97
C SER A 200 41.41 19.06 12.06
N LYS A 201 41.23 18.07 12.94
CA LYS A 201 42.21 17.75 14.00
C LYS A 201 43.57 17.37 13.45
N VAL A 202 43.61 16.65 12.32
CA VAL A 202 44.88 16.34 11.63
C VAL A 202 45.51 17.60 11.05
N SER A 203 44.71 18.49 10.45
CA SER A 203 45.19 19.78 9.92
C SER A 203 45.79 20.65 11.03
N GLU A 204 45.11 20.77 12.17
CA GLU A 204 45.59 21.53 13.33
C GLU A 204 46.95 21.01 13.84
N ARG A 205 47.10 19.69 13.97
CA ARG A 205 48.40 19.08 14.35
C ARG A 205 49.48 19.36 13.33
N ASN A 206 49.15 19.35 12.04
CA ASN A 206 50.12 19.68 10.98
C ASN A 206 50.55 21.15 11.06
N GLU A 207 49.63 22.06 11.38
CA GLU A 207 49.96 23.48 11.61
C GLU A 207 50.88 23.66 12.83
N GLU A 208 50.64 22.95 13.93
CA GLU A 208 51.54 22.94 15.10
C GLU A 208 52.96 22.44 14.75
N VAL A 209 53.06 21.40 13.92
CA VAL A 209 54.36 20.88 13.46
C VAL A 209 55.06 21.89 12.55
N LEU A 210 54.34 22.48 11.58
CA LEU A 210 54.89 23.47 10.66
C LEU A 210 55.34 24.74 11.38
N THR A 211 54.56 25.22 12.37
CA THR A 211 54.93 26.39 13.18
C THR A 211 56.19 26.12 14.00
N SER A 212 56.29 24.95 14.63
CA SER A 212 57.50 24.51 15.33
C SER A 212 58.73 24.42 14.40
N GLU A 213 58.54 23.92 13.18
CA GLU A 213 59.60 23.83 12.17
C GLU A 213 60.05 25.21 11.68
N ILE A 214 59.13 26.15 11.49
CA ILE A 214 59.45 27.55 11.17
C ILE A 214 60.30 28.17 12.27
N GLU A 215 59.96 27.95 13.55
CA GLU A 215 60.77 28.45 14.67
C GLU A 215 62.17 27.82 14.69
N ARG A 216 62.28 26.51 14.44
CA ARG A 216 63.57 25.81 14.35
C ARG A 216 64.43 26.41 13.24
N LEU A 217 63.85 26.64 12.06
CA LEU A 217 64.53 27.26 10.92
C LEU A 217 64.98 28.69 11.25
N ARG A 218 64.14 29.50 11.91
CA ARG A 218 64.53 30.84 12.37
C ARG A 218 65.73 30.81 13.32
N ARG A 219 65.79 29.85 14.26
CA ARG A 219 66.96 29.69 15.15
C ARG A 219 68.22 29.33 14.35
N SER A 220 68.11 28.41 13.40
CA SER A 220 69.24 28.03 12.54
C SER A 220 69.71 29.18 11.65
N GLU A 221 68.80 30.04 11.19
CA GLU A 221 69.15 31.23 10.40
C GLU A 221 69.97 32.24 11.24
N VAL A 222 69.62 32.43 12.51
CA VAL A 222 70.41 33.25 13.45
C VAL A 222 71.81 32.67 13.65
N GLU A 223 71.92 31.36 13.90
CA GLU A 223 73.21 30.68 14.06
C GLU A 223 74.10 30.84 12.81
N VAL A 224 73.52 30.70 11.61
CA VAL A 224 74.23 30.94 10.35
C VAL A 224 74.67 32.41 10.23
N GLN A 225 73.86 33.37 10.68
CA GLN A 225 74.29 34.77 10.72
C GLN A 225 75.47 34.98 11.67
N ASP A 226 75.44 34.40 12.87
CA ASP A 226 76.53 34.48 13.83
C ASP A 226 77.82 33.91 13.25
N LEU A 227 77.77 32.71 12.66
CA LEU A 227 78.91 32.10 11.96
C LEU A 227 79.43 32.98 10.80
N ARG A 228 78.55 33.68 10.07
CA ARG A 228 78.96 34.63 9.03
C ARG A 228 79.70 35.84 9.63
N THR A 229 79.25 36.36 10.78
CA THR A 229 79.94 37.47 11.46
C THR A 229 81.29 37.04 12.00
N GLU A 230 81.39 35.86 12.61
CA GLU A 230 82.64 35.29 13.11
C GLU A 230 83.63 35.02 11.97
N LYS A 231 83.17 34.39 10.88
CA LYS A 231 83.97 34.21 9.66
C LYS A 231 84.56 35.54 9.19
N ARG A 232 83.73 36.60 9.11
CA ARG A 232 84.20 37.94 8.72
C ARG A 232 85.23 38.51 9.71
N TYR A 233 85.05 38.31 11.01
CA TYR A 233 86.01 38.71 12.04
C TYR A 233 87.35 37.99 11.85
N LEU A 234 87.33 36.67 11.70
CA LEU A 234 88.50 35.83 11.50
C LEU A 234 89.22 36.17 10.19
N GLU A 235 88.50 36.42 9.10
CA GLU A 235 89.07 36.91 7.85
C GLU A 235 89.83 38.23 8.05
N ASN A 236 89.26 39.17 8.80
CA ASN A 236 89.90 40.45 9.12
C ASN A 236 91.10 40.30 10.08
N HIS A 237 91.04 39.35 11.02
CA HIS A 237 92.16 39.04 11.91
C HIS A 237 93.32 38.39 11.13
N ASN A 238 93.03 37.42 10.27
CA ASN A 238 94.02 36.77 9.43
C ASN A 238 94.69 37.77 8.47
N LYS A 239 93.93 38.68 7.85
CA LYS A 239 94.49 39.80 7.05
C LYS A 239 95.50 40.63 7.84
N ARG A 240 95.24 40.92 9.12
CA ARG A 240 96.18 41.64 10.00
C ARG A 240 97.44 40.83 10.29
N LEU A 241 97.30 39.56 10.67
CA LEU A 241 98.44 38.68 10.90
C LEU A 241 99.31 38.52 9.65
N ILE A 242 98.70 38.40 8.46
CA ILE A 242 99.44 38.38 7.19
C ILE A 242 100.26 39.66 7.03
N LYS A 243 99.66 40.83 7.30
CA LYS A 243 100.36 42.12 7.23
C LYS A 243 101.51 42.21 8.24
N ASP A 244 101.28 41.83 9.50
CA ASP A 244 102.30 41.84 10.55
C ASP A 244 103.43 40.84 10.24
N ASN A 245 103.11 39.68 9.67
CA ASN A 245 104.10 38.70 9.23
C ASN A 245 104.97 39.25 8.09
N VAL A 246 104.38 40.00 7.15
CA VAL A 246 105.12 40.71 6.09
C VAL A 246 106.02 41.80 6.69
N ASP A 247 105.53 42.62 7.63
CA ASP A 247 106.34 43.65 8.31
C ASP A 247 107.49 43.02 9.10
N LEU A 248 107.23 41.96 9.87
CA LEU A 248 108.26 41.22 10.61
C LEU A 248 109.30 40.61 9.67
N LYS A 249 108.89 40.03 8.53
CA LYS A 249 109.82 39.54 7.51
C LYS A 249 110.70 40.66 6.95
N GLN A 250 110.13 41.85 6.73
CA GLN A 250 110.90 43.03 6.30
C GLN A 250 111.87 43.50 7.39
N ARG A 251 111.44 43.62 8.65
CA ARG A 251 112.30 43.96 9.79
C ARG A 251 113.41 42.94 9.98
N LEU A 252 113.10 41.66 9.89
CA LEU A 252 114.09 40.58 10.01
C LEU A 252 115.09 40.62 8.85
N ALA A 253 114.65 40.98 7.64
CA ALA A 253 115.55 41.24 6.51
C ALA A 253 116.47 42.45 6.78
N MET A 254 115.95 43.53 7.37
CA MET A 254 116.78 44.68 7.80
C MET A 254 117.77 44.30 8.90
N VAL A 255 117.36 43.56 9.92
CA VAL A 255 118.26 43.07 10.98
C VAL A 255 119.31 42.14 10.40
N ARG A 256 118.94 41.22 9.49
CA ARG A 256 119.92 40.40 8.76
C ARG A 256 120.86 41.23 7.90
N PHE A 257 120.41 42.36 7.36
CA PHE A 257 121.28 43.31 6.67
C PHE A 257 122.25 43.99 7.65
N VAL A 258 121.79 44.44 8.83
CA VAL A 258 122.62 45.09 9.87
C VAL A 258 123.59 44.11 10.56
N VAL A 259 123.11 42.95 10.98
CA VAL A 259 123.95 41.86 11.54
C VAL A 259 124.83 41.26 10.44
N GLY A 260 124.33 41.21 9.21
CA GLY A 260 125.12 40.91 8.02
C GLY A 260 126.21 41.95 7.76
N THR A 261 126.04 43.21 8.15
CA THR A 261 127.11 44.22 8.13
C THR A 261 128.07 44.12 9.32
N GLU A 262 127.70 43.48 10.43
CA GLU A 262 128.61 43.17 11.56
C GLU A 262 129.35 41.83 11.39
N LEU A 263 128.84 40.91 10.56
CA LEU A 263 129.49 39.63 10.21
C LEU A 263 130.02 39.60 8.76
N ALA A 264 130.02 40.72 8.04
CA ALA A 264 130.67 40.88 6.73
C ALA A 264 132.13 41.36 6.85
N GLN A 265 132.88 40.72 7.75
CA GLN A 265 134.25 40.27 7.48
C GLN A 265 134.22 38.73 7.42
N GLU A 266 133.48 38.13 6.49
CA GLU A 266 133.87 36.91 5.77
C GLU A 266 132.75 36.52 4.77
N GLU A 267 133.13 36.62 3.49
CA GLU A 267 132.70 35.82 2.33
C GLU A 267 131.19 35.75 2.01
N VAL A 268 130.67 36.52 1.04
CA VAL A 268 130.83 36.39 -0.42
C VAL A 268 130.43 35.02 -0.98
N LEU A 269 129.14 34.94 -1.36
CA LEU A 269 128.63 34.56 -2.69
C LEU A 269 128.98 33.16 -3.26
N VAL A 270 127.96 32.32 -3.49
CA VAL A 270 127.33 32.08 -4.81
C VAL A 270 126.21 31.04 -4.70
N GLN A 271 125.14 31.32 -5.42
CA GLN A 271 123.85 30.64 -5.51
C GLN A 271 123.89 29.45 -6.49
N THR A 272 122.99 28.48 -6.34
CA THR A 272 121.91 28.22 -7.33
C THR A 272 120.90 27.16 -6.85
N PRO A 273 119.62 27.23 -7.27
CA PRO A 273 118.52 26.48 -6.65
C PRO A 273 118.06 25.27 -7.48
N ALA A 274 117.87 24.14 -6.79
CA ALA A 274 117.24 22.95 -7.35
C ALA A 274 115.71 23.12 -7.39
N ASN A 275 115.18 23.22 -8.61
CA ASN A 275 113.75 23.12 -8.94
C ASN A 275 113.23 21.70 -8.62
N ARG A 276 112.42 21.54 -7.56
CA ARG A 276 111.54 20.36 -7.39
C ARG A 276 110.08 20.79 -7.60
N LYS A 277 109.58 20.47 -8.79
CA LYS A 277 108.17 20.59 -9.15
C LYS A 277 107.31 19.79 -8.18
N ARG A 278 106.37 20.49 -7.55
CA ARG A 278 105.13 19.95 -6.97
C ARG A 278 104.32 19.28 -8.08
N SER A 279 103.59 18.21 -7.73
CA SER A 279 102.14 18.02 -7.95
C SER A 279 101.79 16.56 -7.71
N HIS A 280 101.30 16.23 -6.52
CA HIS A 280 100.47 15.05 -6.30
C HIS A 280 99.12 15.56 -5.79
N SER A 281 98.11 15.31 -6.62
CA SER A 281 96.71 14.99 -6.35
C SER A 281 96.17 15.33 -4.96
N ILE A 282 95.06 16.07 -4.93
CA ILE A 282 93.78 15.53 -4.46
C ILE A 282 92.69 16.24 -5.29
N ALA A 283 92.00 15.46 -6.10
CA ALA A 283 90.75 15.84 -6.71
C ALA A 283 89.70 15.86 -5.60
N VAL A 284 89.01 16.98 -5.42
CA VAL A 284 87.71 17.02 -4.78
C VAL A 284 86.75 17.37 -5.91
N GLU A 285 86.08 16.34 -6.41
CA GLU A 285 84.93 16.46 -7.29
C GLU A 285 83.85 17.22 -6.52
N PHE A 286 83.48 18.39 -7.05
CA PHE A 286 82.23 19.05 -6.72
C PHE A 286 81.23 18.63 -7.80
N ASP A 287 80.23 17.84 -7.42
CA ASP A 287 79.07 17.56 -8.24
C ASP A 287 78.22 18.84 -8.33
N ASP A 288 78.39 19.57 -9.43
CA ASP A 288 77.42 20.56 -9.92
C ASP A 288 76.28 19.80 -10.64
N GLU A 289 75.27 19.37 -9.90
CA GLU A 289 73.94 19.06 -10.48
C GLU A 289 73.00 20.25 -10.26
N ALA A 290 73.26 21.34 -10.99
CA ALA A 290 72.26 22.37 -11.25
C ALA A 290 71.43 21.94 -12.46
N SER A 291 70.37 21.15 -12.23
CA SER A 291 69.32 20.94 -13.23
C SER A 291 68.39 22.15 -13.28
N GLU A 292 68.68 23.10 -14.16
CA GLU A 292 67.72 24.09 -14.64
C GLU A 292 66.58 23.37 -15.37
N VAL A 293 65.43 23.23 -14.73
CA VAL A 293 64.16 22.94 -15.41
C VAL A 293 63.51 24.29 -15.68
N GLU A 294 63.69 24.81 -16.89
CA GLU A 294 62.88 25.90 -17.44
C GLU A 294 61.41 25.50 -17.36
N ARG A 295 60.67 26.11 -16.42
CA ARG A 295 59.21 26.13 -16.43
C ARG A 295 58.76 27.51 -16.84
N GLU A 296 58.17 27.59 -18.03
CA GLU A 296 57.47 28.76 -18.54
C GLU A 296 56.49 29.32 -17.49
N PRO A 297 56.41 30.66 -17.33
CA PRO A 297 55.40 31.26 -16.47
C PRO A 297 54.04 31.22 -17.17
N LYS A 298 53.19 30.25 -16.78
CA LYS A 298 51.76 30.32 -17.07
C LYS A 298 51.17 31.53 -16.33
N ARG A 299 50.86 32.59 -17.09
CA ARG A 299 49.98 33.69 -16.69
C ARG A 299 48.66 33.10 -16.16
N PHE A 300 48.53 33.05 -14.84
CA PHE A 300 47.25 32.81 -14.18
C PHE A 300 46.40 34.07 -14.31
N GLN A 301 45.29 33.95 -15.03
CA GLN A 301 44.20 34.93 -14.99
C GLN A 301 43.54 34.85 -13.61
N PHE A 302 43.87 35.80 -12.74
CA PHE A 302 43.05 36.12 -11.56
C PHE A 302 41.94 37.07 -12.01
N GLY A 303 40.79 36.49 -12.36
CA GLY A 303 39.54 37.19 -12.55
C GLY A 303 38.41 36.18 -12.40
N CYS A 304 37.39 36.50 -11.61
CA CYS A 304 36.12 35.76 -11.46
C CYS A 304 36.00 34.67 -10.37
N LYS A 305 36.88 34.55 -9.36
CA LYS A 305 36.62 33.64 -8.20
C LYS A 305 36.08 34.32 -6.94
N GLU A 306 36.12 35.65 -6.85
CA GLU A 306 35.74 36.37 -5.64
C GLU A 306 34.24 36.74 -5.59
N GLN A 307 33.60 36.91 -6.75
CA GLN A 307 32.14 37.14 -6.83
C GLN A 307 31.31 35.90 -6.53
N LYS A 308 31.81 34.69 -6.81
CA LYS A 308 31.09 33.44 -6.51
C LYS A 308 31.04 33.12 -5.00
N ARG A 309 32.11 33.46 -4.26
CA ARG A 309 32.17 33.29 -2.80
C ARG A 309 31.25 34.24 -2.03
N GLN A 310 30.93 35.41 -2.59
CA GLN A 310 29.99 36.35 -1.95
C GLN A 310 28.52 35.97 -2.16
N GLN A 311 28.16 35.32 -3.29
CA GLN A 311 26.81 34.79 -3.51
C GLN A 311 26.54 33.53 -2.68
N GLU A 312 27.48 32.59 -2.60
CA GLU A 312 27.35 31.38 -1.77
C GLU A 312 27.30 31.69 -0.25
N GLY A 313 27.83 32.84 0.16
CA GLY A 313 27.73 33.33 1.53
C GLY A 313 26.34 33.84 1.89
N GLN A 314 25.61 34.49 0.97
CA GLN A 314 24.29 35.04 1.26
C GLN A 314 23.18 33.97 1.30
N GLU A 315 23.25 32.94 0.46
CA GLU A 315 22.27 31.83 0.48
C GLU A 315 22.36 30.98 1.78
N ASN A 316 23.53 30.91 2.41
CA ASN A 316 23.70 30.17 3.67
C ASN A 316 23.12 30.90 4.89
N TYR A 317 23.05 32.24 4.88
CA TYR A 317 22.47 32.99 5.99
C TYR A 317 20.92 32.96 5.98
N GLU A 318 20.29 32.92 4.80
CA GLU A 318 18.82 32.73 4.69
C GLU A 318 18.37 31.33 5.14
N LEU A 319 19.21 30.31 4.91
CA LEU A 319 18.96 28.95 5.43
C LEU A 319 19.00 28.90 6.96
N LEU A 320 19.95 29.59 7.60
CA LEU A 320 20.10 29.62 9.07
C LEU A 320 18.98 30.40 9.78
N GLU A 321 18.41 31.44 9.17
CA GLU A 321 17.24 32.15 9.73
C GLU A 321 15.92 31.35 9.61
N SER A 322 15.85 30.35 8.72
CA SER A 322 14.66 29.51 8.54
C SER A 322 14.57 28.32 9.53
N VAL A 323 15.70 27.93 10.14
CA VAL A 323 15.79 26.77 11.05
C VAL A 323 14.95 26.95 12.34
N PRO A 324 14.94 28.12 13.02
CA PRO A 324 14.14 28.29 14.22
C PRO A 324 12.62 28.21 13.98
N ARG A 325 12.15 28.61 12.79
CA ARG A 325 10.72 28.53 12.44
C ARG A 325 10.26 27.09 12.22
N LYS A 326 11.06 26.31 11.50
CA LYS A 326 10.76 24.87 11.27
C LYS A 326 10.81 24.04 12.55
N LEU A 327 11.64 24.42 13.53
CA LEU A 327 11.68 23.78 14.85
C LEU A 327 10.44 24.08 15.69
N ALA A 328 9.86 25.29 15.58
CA ALA A 328 8.62 25.64 16.26
C ALA A 328 7.43 24.85 15.72
N ASP A 329 7.34 24.70 14.39
CA ASP A 329 6.29 23.91 13.74
C ASP A 329 6.39 22.42 14.14
N TRP A 330 7.61 21.89 14.28
CA TRP A 330 7.85 20.51 14.73
C TRP A 330 7.41 20.25 16.17
N ASP A 331 7.58 21.21 17.08
CA ASP A 331 7.12 21.09 18.46
C ASP A 331 5.59 21.18 18.59
N GLU A 332 4.92 21.80 17.61
CA GLU A 332 3.47 21.88 17.53
C GLU A 332 2.89 20.58 16.96
N ASP A 333 3.48 20.03 15.89
CA ASP A 333 3.13 18.72 15.33
C ASP A 333 3.36 17.59 16.34
N ARG A 334 4.47 17.65 17.09
CA ARG A 334 4.76 16.68 18.16
C ARG A 334 3.73 16.75 19.27
N ARG A 335 3.29 17.94 19.67
CA ARG A 335 2.22 18.11 20.67
C ARG A 335 0.88 17.59 20.15
N ALA A 336 0.54 17.84 18.89
CA ALA A 336 -0.66 17.30 18.26
C ALA A 336 -0.65 15.77 18.22
N PHE A 337 0.49 15.15 17.92
CA PHE A 337 0.65 13.69 17.93
C PHE A 337 0.42 13.08 19.31
N PHE A 338 1.01 13.64 20.37
CA PHE A 338 0.78 13.15 21.74
C PHE A 338 -0.67 13.35 22.21
N ALA A 339 -1.30 14.46 21.86
CA ALA A 339 -2.71 14.69 22.17
C ALA A 339 -3.64 13.69 21.47
N ALA A 340 -3.37 13.36 20.21
CA ALA A 340 -4.11 12.34 19.46
C ALA A 340 -3.93 10.94 20.05
N SER A 341 -2.71 10.61 20.49
CA SER A 341 -2.41 9.33 21.16
C SER A 341 -3.14 9.19 22.49
N GLU A 342 -3.18 10.23 23.32
CA GLU A 342 -3.95 10.22 24.57
C GLU A 342 -5.46 10.07 24.33
N TYR A 343 -6.00 10.73 23.30
CA TYR A 343 -7.40 10.60 22.94
C TYR A 343 -7.74 9.17 22.51
N TRP A 344 -6.87 8.55 21.71
CA TRP A 344 -7.06 7.17 21.25
C TRP A 344 -7.04 6.17 22.41
N ASN A 345 -6.11 6.32 23.36
CA ASN A 345 -6.05 5.48 24.56
C ASN A 345 -7.33 5.62 25.41
N LYS A 346 -7.83 6.85 25.63
CA LYS A 346 -9.10 7.07 26.36
C LYS A 346 -10.30 6.45 25.66
N MET A 347 -10.33 6.49 24.33
CA MET A 347 -11.41 5.87 23.55
C MET A 347 -11.39 4.35 23.66
N MET A 348 -10.21 3.73 23.64
CA MET A 348 -10.04 2.28 23.82
C MET A 348 -10.43 1.83 25.24
N ASP A 349 -10.08 2.63 26.25
CA ASP A 349 -10.51 2.37 27.63
C ASP A 349 -12.05 2.44 27.77
N HIS A 350 -12.71 3.39 27.11
CA HIS A 350 -14.18 3.46 27.09
C HIS A 350 -14.85 2.31 26.34
N GLN A 351 -14.24 1.80 25.26
CA GLN A 351 -14.75 0.59 24.58
C GLN A 351 -14.64 -0.66 25.44
N ASN A 352 -13.54 -0.82 26.18
CA ASN A 352 -13.38 -1.94 27.10
C ASN A 352 -14.38 -1.89 28.27
N ILE A 353 -14.78 -0.71 28.71
CA ILE A 353 -15.82 -0.54 29.75
C ILE A 353 -17.22 -0.90 29.23
N LEU A 354 -17.51 -0.71 27.93
CA LEU A 354 -18.81 -1.04 27.34
C LEU A 354 -18.97 -2.52 26.98
N GLN A 355 -17.89 -3.31 27.05
CA GLN A 355 -17.91 -4.77 26.80
C GLN A 355 -17.96 -5.61 28.08
N LEU A 356 -17.93 -4.97 29.26
CA LEU A 356 -18.21 -5.55 30.57
C LEU A 356 -19.62 -5.18 31.02
#